data_AF-A0A921U6E4-F1
#
_entry.id   AF-A0A921U6E4-F1
#
_cell.length_a   1.000
_cell.length_b   1.000
_cell.length_c   1.000
_cell.angle_alpha   90.00
_cell.angle_beta   90.00
_cell.angle_gamma   90.00
#
_symmetry.space_group_name_H-M   'P 1'
#
loop_
_entity.id
_entity.type
_entity.pdbx_description
1 polymer ?
#
loop_
_entity_poly.entity_id
_entity_poly.type
_entity_poly.pdbx_seq_one_letter_code
_entity_poly.pdbx_strand_id
1 'polypeptide(L)'
;MRLVGMGCSHAAIGGARRMQVPEPSMQHRVMIEAVENHMPEVVIVDEIGTEAEAQACRSIAERGVCLLALPMENDLQTSLRTQPYLTGVETVTLGDDEARARRSQKSILERKAPPTFPFLIEMRERHYWVTHRTERSVDMLLHGKKPLVEVNIYKHVSSFEI
;
A
#
# COMPACT_ATOMS: atom_id res chain seq x y z
N MET A 1 11.06 9.06 6.68
CA MET A 1 11.18 10.52 6.45
C MET A 1 10.08 11.25 7.21
N ARG A 2 10.40 12.38 7.83
CA ARG A 2 9.75 12.76 9.09
C ARG A 2 8.53 13.67 9.06
N LEU A 3 8.02 14.29 7.99
CA LEU A 3 6.81 15.17 8.04
C LEU A 3 6.98 16.40 9.09
N VAL A 4 6.70 17.70 8.85
CA VAL A 4 6.78 18.91 9.75
C VAL A 4 5.63 19.91 9.50
N GLY A 5 4.80 20.14 10.53
CA GLY A 5 3.55 20.92 10.48
C GLY A 5 3.67 22.43 10.22
N MET A 6 2.48 23.00 9.99
CA MET A 6 2.05 24.41 9.88
C MET A 6 2.80 25.37 8.94
N GLY A 7 2.13 25.68 7.82
CA GLY A 7 1.93 27.07 7.38
C GLY A 7 3.04 27.76 6.59
N CYS A 8 4.25 27.21 6.54
CA CYS A 8 5.34 27.83 5.80
C CYS A 8 5.68 27.00 4.56
N SER A 9 5.40 27.54 3.37
CA SER A 9 5.88 26.96 2.11
C SER A 9 7.38 26.80 2.18
N HIS A 10 7.85 25.57 2.09
CA HIS A 10 9.28 25.29 2.05
C HIS A 10 9.69 25.18 0.58
N ALA A 11 10.75 25.88 0.17
CA ALA A 11 11.16 25.98 -1.24
C ALA A 11 11.26 24.60 -1.93
N ALA A 12 11.68 23.57 -1.21
CA ALA A 12 11.80 22.21 -1.74
C ALA A 12 10.49 21.42 -1.90
N ILE A 13 9.38 21.80 -1.24
CA ILE A 13 8.11 21.06 -1.27
C ILE A 13 6.88 21.94 -1.59
N GLY A 14 7.09 23.21 -1.94
CA GLY A 14 6.05 24.13 -2.37
C GLY A 14 4.97 24.36 -1.30
N GLY A 15 3.71 24.23 -1.70
CA GLY A 15 2.54 24.37 -0.82
C GLY A 15 2.24 23.16 0.06
N ALA A 16 3.03 22.08 -0.04
CA ALA A 16 2.82 20.89 0.77
C ALA A 16 3.10 21.17 2.25
N ARG A 17 2.32 20.51 3.11
CA ARG A 17 2.57 20.47 4.54
C ARG A 17 3.21 19.15 4.89
N ARG A 18 4.25 19.24 5.71
CA ARG A 18 4.91 18.10 6.30
C ARG A 18 4.12 17.95 7.68
N MET A 19 4.08 16.82 8.39
CA MET A 19 3.64 16.67 9.82
C MET A 19 4.53 15.76 10.72
N GLN A 20 5.24 16.29 11.73
CA GLN A 20 6.21 15.46 12.49
C GLN A 20 5.51 14.35 13.26
N VAL A 21 6.02 13.13 13.09
CA VAL A 21 5.63 11.98 13.91
C VAL A 21 6.63 11.89 15.08
N PRO A 22 6.20 12.10 16.34
CA PRO A 22 7.11 12.10 17.49
C PRO A 22 7.81 10.75 17.69
N GLU A 23 7.09 9.66 17.47
CA GLU A 23 7.57 8.28 17.59
C GLU A 23 6.81 7.35 16.62
N PRO A 24 7.41 6.26 16.11
CA PRO A 24 6.80 5.42 15.07
C PRO A 24 5.40 4.89 15.43
N SER A 25 5.18 4.51 16.70
CA SER A 25 3.88 4.05 17.23
C SER A 25 2.75 5.05 17.02
N MET A 26 3.06 6.35 16.91
CA MET A 26 2.08 7.43 16.79
C MET A 26 1.73 7.79 15.34
N GLN A 27 2.35 7.14 14.35
CA GLN A 27 2.18 7.50 12.94
C GLN A 27 0.70 7.49 12.50
N HIS A 28 -0.04 6.42 12.81
CA HIS A 28 -1.47 6.30 12.47
C HIS A 28 -2.31 7.44 13.06
N ARG A 29 -2.01 7.90 14.28
CA ARG A 29 -2.72 9.02 14.92
C ARG A 29 -2.42 10.34 14.21
N VAL A 30 -1.15 10.59 13.89
CA VAL A 30 -0.74 11.79 13.16
C VAL A 30 -1.36 11.83 11.76
N MET A 31 -1.48 10.67 11.09
CA MET A 31 -2.17 10.56 9.80
C MET A 31 -3.65 10.98 9.89
N ILE A 32 -4.36 10.51 10.92
CA ILE A 32 -5.77 10.87 11.13
C ILE A 32 -5.90 12.36 11.45
N GLU A 33 -5.10 12.86 12.40
CA GLU A 33 -5.07 14.28 12.79
C GLU A 33 -4.77 15.19 11.60
N ALA A 34 -3.87 14.77 10.71
CA ALA A 34 -3.55 15.51 9.49
C ALA A 34 -4.78 15.79 8.64
N VAL A 35 -5.62 14.77 8.48
CA VAL A 35 -6.79 14.87 7.61
C VAL A 35 -7.93 15.62 8.30
N GLU A 36 -8.13 15.38 9.59
CA GLU A 36 -9.16 16.05 10.39
C GLU A 36 -8.91 17.56 10.49
N ASN A 37 -7.66 17.99 10.66
CA ASN A 37 -7.34 19.39 10.91
C ASN A 37 -6.97 20.19 9.65
N HIS A 38 -6.62 19.53 8.55
CA HIS A 38 -6.12 20.22 7.35
C HIS A 38 -6.84 19.86 6.06
N MET A 39 -7.72 18.84 6.04
CA MET A 39 -8.48 18.41 4.87
C MET A 39 -7.67 18.42 3.55
N PRO A 40 -6.51 17.72 3.51
CA PRO A 40 -5.65 17.75 2.33
C PRO A 40 -6.31 17.00 1.17
N GLU A 41 -6.00 17.39 -0.06
CA GLU A 41 -6.39 16.64 -1.26
C GLU A 41 -5.55 15.36 -1.41
N VAL A 42 -4.29 15.41 -0.97
CA VAL A 42 -3.31 14.32 -1.09
C VAL A 42 -2.55 14.13 0.20
N VAL A 43 -2.39 12.89 0.64
CA VAL A 43 -1.50 12.47 1.74
C VAL A 43 -0.47 11.48 1.20
N ILE A 44 0.80 11.77 1.47
CA ILE A 44 1.92 10.89 1.11
C ILE A 44 2.54 10.36 2.40
N VAL A 45 2.57 9.03 2.54
CA VAL A 45 3.15 8.33 3.66
C VAL A 45 4.41 7.60 3.20
N ASP A 46 5.51 7.83 3.88
CA ASP A 46 6.80 7.28 3.47
C ASP A 46 6.86 5.76 3.59
N GLU A 47 6.25 5.18 4.64
CA GLU A 47 6.23 3.73 4.83
C GLU A 47 4.99 3.32 5.63
N ILE A 48 4.34 2.22 5.26
CA ILE A 48 3.27 1.60 6.05
C ILE A 48 3.76 0.23 6.52
N GLY A 49 3.88 0.10 7.84
CA GLY A 49 4.43 -1.09 8.51
C GLY A 49 3.50 -1.71 9.54
N THR A 50 2.36 -1.08 9.87
CA THR A 50 1.44 -1.60 10.89
C THR A 50 -0.01 -1.69 10.39
N GLU A 51 -0.79 -2.57 11.03
CA GLU A 51 -2.21 -2.68 10.74
C GLU A 51 -2.97 -1.38 11.09
N ALA A 52 -2.58 -0.70 12.17
CA ALA A 52 -3.18 0.57 12.57
C ALA A 52 -2.97 1.66 11.50
N GLU A 53 -1.79 1.72 10.88
CA GLU A 53 -1.53 2.63 9.76
C GLU A 53 -2.36 2.28 8.52
N ALA A 54 -2.52 0.99 8.20
CA ALA A 54 -3.39 0.56 7.11
C ALA A 54 -4.87 0.90 7.35
N GLN A 55 -5.34 0.77 8.59
CA GLN A 55 -6.68 1.21 9.00
C GLN A 55 -6.85 2.73 8.90
N ALA A 56 -5.83 3.50 9.30
CA ALA A 56 -5.81 4.95 9.11
C ALA A 56 -5.88 5.33 7.63
N CYS A 57 -5.11 4.66 6.76
CA CYS A 57 -5.20 4.85 5.31
C CYS A 57 -6.62 4.62 4.78
N ARG A 58 -7.29 3.53 5.20
CA ARG A 58 -8.68 3.26 4.78
C ARG A 58 -9.63 4.38 5.20
N SER A 59 -9.56 4.82 6.45
CA SER A 59 -10.37 5.91 6.99
C SER A 59 -10.15 7.24 6.26
N ILE A 60 -8.91 7.51 5.82
CA ILE A 60 -8.55 8.71 5.07
C ILE A 60 -9.07 8.63 3.64
N ALA A 61 -8.94 7.48 2.97
CA ALA A 61 -9.47 7.27 1.63
C ALA A 61 -11.01 7.42 1.59
N GLU A 62 -11.72 6.94 2.62
CA GLU A 62 -13.18 7.11 2.76
C GLU A 62 -13.62 8.59 2.82
N ARG A 63 -12.72 9.49 3.24
CA ARG A 63 -12.95 10.94 3.24
C ARG A 63 -12.66 11.60 1.88
N GLY A 64 -12.36 10.82 0.85
CA GLY A 64 -12.09 11.30 -0.50
C GLY A 64 -10.67 11.84 -0.71
N VAL A 65 -9.76 11.62 0.23
CA VAL A 65 -8.36 12.05 0.14
C VAL A 65 -7.56 11.04 -0.67
N CYS A 66 -6.75 11.52 -1.61
CA CYS A 66 -5.83 10.65 -2.36
C CYS A 66 -4.65 10.24 -1.47
N LEU A 67 -4.32 8.95 -1.44
CA LEU A 67 -3.22 8.41 -0.65
C LEU A 67 -2.14 7.79 -1.54
N LEU A 68 -0.89 8.13 -1.22
CA LEU A 68 0.31 7.46 -1.73
C LEU A 68 1.08 6.92 -0.54
N ALA A 69 1.49 5.66 -0.60
CA ALA A 69 2.28 5.03 0.44
C ALA A 69 3.27 4.03 -0.13
N LEU A 70 4.39 3.83 0.56
CA LEU A 70 5.29 2.71 0.28
C LEU A 70 5.03 1.58 1.29
N PRO A 71 4.81 0.34 0.83
CA PRO A 71 4.86 -0.83 1.72
C PRO A 71 6.31 -1.12 2.16
N MET A 72 6.46 -1.96 3.19
CA MET A 72 7.79 -2.45 3.60
C MET A 72 8.39 -3.42 2.58
N GLU A 73 7.52 -4.20 1.93
CA GLU A 73 7.90 -5.22 0.96
C GLU A 73 7.92 -4.66 -0.46
N ASN A 74 8.84 -5.16 -1.29
CA ASN A 74 8.99 -4.68 -2.67
C ASN A 74 8.10 -5.40 -3.68
N ASP A 75 7.50 -6.54 -3.33
CA ASP A 75 6.65 -7.34 -4.21
C ASP A 75 5.32 -7.69 -3.55
N LEU A 76 4.25 -7.77 -4.37
CA LEU A 76 2.91 -8.04 -3.86
C LEU A 76 2.82 -9.42 -3.18
N GLN A 77 3.49 -10.44 -3.71
CA GLN A 77 3.36 -11.81 -3.21
C GLN A 77 3.94 -11.97 -1.80
N THR A 78 5.02 -11.28 -1.49
CA THR A 78 5.59 -11.21 -0.13
C THR A 78 4.71 -10.39 0.78
N SER A 79 4.18 -9.26 0.32
CA SER A 79 3.23 -8.44 1.09
C SER A 79 1.97 -9.22 1.51
N LEU A 80 1.44 -10.14 0.69
CA LEU A 80 0.32 -11.02 1.10
C LEU A 80 0.63 -11.86 2.36
N ARG A 81 1.91 -12.22 2.57
CA ARG A 81 2.34 -13.08 3.67
C ARG A 81 2.77 -12.28 4.90
N THR A 82 3.50 -11.18 4.70
CA THR A 82 4.11 -10.42 5.80
C THR A 82 3.27 -9.21 6.22
N GLN A 83 2.49 -8.64 5.30
CA GLN A 83 1.62 -7.49 5.53
C GLN A 83 0.18 -7.73 5.02
N PRO A 84 -0.49 -8.81 5.47
CA PRO A 84 -1.81 -9.21 4.96
C PRO A 84 -2.89 -8.11 5.11
N TYR A 85 -2.75 -7.23 6.10
CA TYR A 85 -3.62 -6.09 6.35
C TYR A 85 -3.61 -5.01 5.26
N LEU A 86 -2.57 -4.93 4.42
CA LEU A 86 -2.51 -4.04 3.24
C LEU A 86 -3.25 -4.61 2.04
N THR A 87 -3.23 -5.94 1.92
CA THR A 87 -3.79 -6.67 0.77
C THR A 87 -5.20 -7.15 1.03
N GLY A 88 -5.72 -7.02 2.26
CA GLY A 88 -7.08 -7.39 2.65
C GLY A 88 -7.28 -8.91 2.72
N VAL A 89 -6.20 -9.63 3.03
CA VAL A 89 -6.21 -11.08 3.30
C VAL A 89 -5.97 -11.33 4.78
N GLU A 90 -6.26 -12.54 5.24
CA GLU A 90 -6.00 -12.98 6.61
C GLU A 90 -5.56 -14.44 6.61
N THR A 91 -4.70 -14.80 7.55
CA THR A 91 -4.31 -16.19 7.79
C THR A 91 -5.37 -16.87 8.64
N VAL A 92 -6.12 -17.79 8.05
CA VAL A 92 -7.17 -18.56 8.72
C VAL A 92 -6.67 -19.98 9.01
N THR A 93 -6.98 -20.49 10.20
CA THR A 93 -6.69 -21.88 10.57
C THR A 93 -7.95 -22.74 10.36
N LEU A 94 -7.87 -23.69 9.44
CA LEU A 94 -8.87 -24.69 9.14
C LEU A 94 -8.84 -25.84 10.16
N GLY A 95 -10.00 -26.42 10.42
CA GLY A 95 -10.12 -27.70 11.12
C GLY A 95 -9.56 -28.86 10.29
N ASP A 96 -9.26 -29.98 10.93
CA ASP A 96 -8.61 -31.14 10.32
C ASP A 96 -9.42 -31.73 9.14
N ASP A 97 -10.73 -31.85 9.32
CA ASP A 97 -11.63 -32.36 8.28
C ASP A 97 -11.70 -31.42 7.07
N GLU A 98 -11.74 -30.12 7.31
CA GLU A 98 -11.79 -29.10 6.26
C GLU A 98 -10.46 -28.99 5.50
N ALA A 99 -9.33 -29.00 6.21
CA ALA A 99 -8.00 -29.01 5.61
C ALA A 99 -7.81 -30.28 4.75
N ARG A 100 -8.26 -31.44 5.23
CA ARG A 100 -8.22 -32.70 4.49
C ARG A 100 -9.14 -32.66 3.26
N ALA A 101 -10.35 -32.13 3.40
CA ALA A 101 -11.30 -31.96 2.30
C ALA A 101 -10.75 -31.04 1.20
N ARG A 102 -10.12 -29.92 1.59
CA ARG A 102 -9.51 -28.95 0.68
C ARG A 102 -8.11 -29.36 0.19
N ARG A 103 -7.55 -30.46 0.71
CA ARG A 103 -6.16 -30.92 0.47
C ARG A 103 -5.13 -29.80 0.68
N SER A 104 -5.36 -28.96 1.68
CA SER A 104 -4.53 -27.80 1.97
C SER A 104 -3.81 -27.97 3.31
N GLN A 105 -2.89 -27.05 3.60
CA GLN A 105 -2.38 -26.89 4.96
C GLN A 105 -3.52 -26.44 5.89
N LYS A 106 -3.33 -26.63 7.20
CA LYS A 106 -4.28 -26.11 8.21
C LYS A 106 -4.29 -24.59 8.25
N SER A 107 -3.19 -23.93 7.89
CA SER A 107 -3.11 -22.48 7.80
C SER A 107 -3.15 -22.05 6.33
N ILE A 108 -4.12 -21.24 5.95
CA ILE A 108 -4.28 -20.72 4.58
C ILE A 108 -4.53 -19.21 4.60
N LEU A 109 -4.19 -18.54 3.52
CA LEU A 109 -4.60 -17.15 3.31
C LEU A 109 -6.01 -17.12 2.70
N GLU A 110 -6.90 -16.34 3.30
CA GLU A 110 -8.25 -16.08 2.78
C GLU A 110 -8.47 -14.59 2.53
N ARG A 111 -9.26 -14.28 1.51
CA ARG A 111 -9.74 -12.93 1.24
C ARG A 111 -10.78 -12.53 2.30
N LYS A 112 -10.63 -11.36 2.95
CA LYS A 112 -11.59 -10.88 3.98
C LYS A 112 -12.14 -9.48 3.75
N ALA A 113 -11.39 -8.60 3.08
CA ALA A 113 -11.82 -7.21 2.85
C ALA A 113 -11.13 -6.63 1.61
N PRO A 114 -11.63 -5.57 0.95
CA PRO A 114 -10.89 -4.82 -0.06
C PRO A 114 -9.43 -4.51 0.36
N PRO A 115 -8.44 -4.54 -0.56
CA PRO A 115 -7.09 -4.09 -0.22
C PRO A 115 -7.13 -2.61 0.18
N THR A 116 -6.16 -2.17 1.00
CA THR A 116 -6.05 -0.77 1.43
C THR A 116 -5.85 0.17 0.23
N PHE A 117 -5.09 -0.29 -0.77
CA PHE A 117 -4.81 0.47 -1.99
C PHE A 117 -5.36 -0.29 -3.21
N PRO A 118 -6.16 0.36 -4.07
CA PRO A 118 -6.73 -0.29 -5.27
C PRO A 118 -5.66 -0.61 -6.32
N PHE A 119 -4.54 0.12 -6.30
CA PHE A 119 -3.40 -0.09 -7.17
C PHE A 119 -2.12 -0.26 -6.35
N LEU A 120 -1.23 -1.11 -6.85
CA LEU A 120 0.14 -1.27 -6.35
C LEU A 120 1.12 -1.20 -7.51
N ILE A 121 2.20 -0.45 -7.33
CA ILE A 121 3.28 -0.32 -8.32
C ILE A 121 4.49 -1.09 -7.79
N GLU A 122 4.86 -2.16 -8.47
CA GLU A 122 6.02 -2.98 -8.15
C GLU A 122 7.18 -2.56 -9.07
N MET A 123 8.17 -1.89 -8.48
CA MET A 123 9.39 -1.48 -9.17
C MET A 123 10.31 -2.70 -9.30
N ARG A 124 10.54 -3.17 -10.52
CA ARG A 124 11.44 -4.31 -10.78
C ARG A 124 12.85 -3.83 -11.08
N GLU A 125 12.95 -2.76 -11.86
CA GLU A 125 14.18 -2.04 -12.15
C GLU A 125 13.89 -0.54 -12.25
N ARG A 126 14.92 0.30 -12.29
CA ARG A 126 14.79 1.77 -12.34
C ARG A 126 13.87 2.28 -13.47
N HIS A 127 13.83 1.57 -14.59
CA HIS A 127 13.07 1.93 -15.78
C HIS A 127 12.03 0.88 -16.17
N TYR A 128 11.74 -0.07 -15.28
CA TYR A 128 10.79 -1.16 -15.51
C TYR A 128 10.00 -1.47 -14.26
N TRP A 129 8.69 -1.30 -14.34
CA TRP A 129 7.77 -1.59 -13.26
C TRP A 129 6.51 -2.25 -13.79
N VAL A 130 5.78 -2.86 -12.87
CA VAL A 130 4.47 -3.42 -13.16
C VAL A 130 3.41 -2.81 -12.25
N THR A 131 2.23 -2.58 -12.81
CA THR A 131 1.09 -2.04 -12.07
C THR A 131 0.06 -3.14 -11.86
N HIS A 132 -0.24 -3.37 -10.60
CA HIS A 132 -1.27 -4.29 -10.14
C HIS A 132 -2.59 -3.54 -9.95
N ARG A 133 -3.68 -4.11 -10.47
CA ARG A 133 -5.00 -3.90 -9.85
C ARG A 133 -5.03 -4.80 -8.63
N THR A 134 -4.87 -4.23 -7.44
CA THR A 134 -4.49 -4.97 -6.23
C THR A 134 -5.47 -6.09 -5.93
N GLU A 135 -6.77 -5.79 -5.95
CA GLU A 135 -7.83 -6.78 -5.68
C GLU A 135 -7.73 -7.99 -6.60
N ARG A 136 -7.73 -7.77 -7.92
CA ARG A 136 -7.62 -8.85 -8.91
C ARG A 136 -6.31 -9.62 -8.78
N SER A 137 -5.22 -8.92 -8.49
CA SER A 137 -3.90 -9.53 -8.35
C SER A 137 -3.83 -10.44 -7.11
N VAL A 138 -4.38 -9.97 -5.99
CA VAL A 138 -4.53 -10.75 -4.75
C VAL A 138 -5.38 -11.99 -5.02
N ASP A 139 -6.54 -11.84 -5.66
CA ASP A 139 -7.41 -12.98 -5.97
C ASP A 139 -6.70 -14.02 -6.84
N MET A 140 -5.94 -13.59 -7.86
CA MET A 140 -5.16 -14.51 -8.70
C MET A 140 -4.09 -15.26 -7.89
N LEU A 141 -3.37 -14.55 -7.00
CA LEU A 141 -2.33 -15.15 -6.16
C LEU A 141 -2.91 -16.17 -5.18
N LEU A 142 -4.07 -15.89 -4.58
CA LEU A 142 -4.77 -16.83 -3.69
C LEU A 142 -5.18 -18.12 -4.42
N HIS A 143 -5.42 -18.06 -5.74
CA HIS A 143 -5.69 -19.22 -6.59
C HIS A 143 -4.42 -19.84 -7.20
N GLY A 144 -3.23 -19.44 -6.77
CA GLY A 144 -1.95 -19.95 -7.30
C GLY A 144 -1.66 -19.53 -8.76
N LYS A 145 -2.35 -18.50 -9.26
CA LYS A 145 -2.15 -17.95 -10.61
C LYS A 145 -1.22 -16.75 -10.57
N LYS A 146 -0.54 -16.48 -11.69
CA LYS A 146 0.24 -15.25 -11.86
C LYS A 146 -0.68 -14.06 -12.11
N PRO A 147 -0.54 -12.92 -11.41
CA PRO A 147 -1.32 -11.72 -11.66
C PRO A 147 -1.20 -11.23 -13.10
N LEU A 148 -2.32 -10.77 -13.67
CA LEU A 148 -2.32 -9.97 -14.89
C LEU A 148 -1.97 -8.53 -14.50
N VAL A 149 -0.83 -8.06 -14.96
CA VAL A 149 -0.28 -6.74 -14.63
C VAL A 149 -0.08 -5.90 -15.89
N GLU A 150 -0.14 -4.60 -15.74
CA GLU A 150 0.29 -3.66 -16.76
C GLU A 150 1.81 -3.51 -16.67
N VAL A 151 2.51 -3.76 -17.77
CA VAL A 151 3.97 -3.66 -17.85
C VAL A 151 4.35 -2.29 -18.39
N ASN A 152 5.18 -1.58 -17.65
CA ASN A 152 5.63 -0.25 -17.99
C ASN A 152 7.16 -0.22 -18.11
N ILE A 153 7.65 0.32 -19.23
CA ILE A 153 9.08 0.46 -19.50
C ILE A 153 9.35 1.90 -19.91
N TYR A 154 10.17 2.60 -19.12
CA TYR A 154 10.67 3.91 -19.50
C TYR A 154 11.80 3.75 -20.51
N LYS A 155 11.50 4.01 -21.78
CA LYS A 155 12.53 4.15 -22.81
C LYS A 155 13.02 5.59 -22.76
N HIS A 156 14.27 5.79 -22.38
CA HIS A 156 14.90 7.11 -22.53
C HIS A 156 14.88 7.47 -24.01
N VAL A 157 14.00 8.39 -24.40
CA VAL A 157 13.99 8.93 -25.76
C VAL A 157 15.15 9.92 -25.82
N SER A 158 16.29 9.49 -26.37
CA SER A 158 17.33 10.43 -26.79
C SER A 158 16.82 11.16 -28.04
N SER A 159 16.13 12.30 -27.85
CA SER A 159 15.85 13.21 -28.96
C SER A 159 16.64 14.48 -28.77
N PHE A 160 17.60 14.71 -29.67
CA PHE A 160 17.74 15.89 -30.54
C PHE A 160 19.21 16.02 -30.94
N GLU A 161 19.59 15.40 -32.07
CA GLU A 161 20.63 16.02 -32.91
C GLU A 161 19.98 17.28 -33.52
N ILE A 162 20.58 18.43 -33.24
CA ILE A 162 20.26 19.74 -33.84
C ILE A 162 20.84 19.79 -35.24
#